data_AF-A0A919EH43-F1
#
_entry.id   AF-A0A919EH43-F1
#
_cell.length_a   1.000
_cell.length_b   1.000
_cell.length_c   1.000
_cell.angle_alpha   90.00
_cell.angle_beta   90.00
_cell.angle_gamma   90.00
#
_symmetry.space_group_name_H-M   'P 1'
#
loop_
_entity.id
_entity.type
_entity.pdbx_description
1 polymer ?
#
loop_
_entity_poly.entity_id
_entity_poly.type
_entity_poly.pdbx_seq_one_letter_code
_entity_poly.pdbx_strand_id
1 'polypeptide(L)' 'MPAHIKASTLGSSVSIPITNGKLNMGIWQGIYLGEHRDYASSRTIIATVHGE' A
#
# COMPACT_ATOMS: atom_id res chain seq x y z
N MET A 1 13.43 -15.84 -3.02
CA MET A 1 12.15 -16.43 -3.46
C MET A 1 10.97 -16.14 -2.53
N PRO A 2 11.05 -16.33 -1.19
CA PRO A 2 9.91 -16.11 -0.29
C PRO A 2 9.31 -14.70 -0.35
N ALA A 3 10.15 -13.67 -0.52
CA ALA A 3 9.71 -12.29 -0.65
C ALA A 3 8.79 -12.06 -1.87
N HIS A 4 9.08 -12.72 -3.00
CA HIS A 4 8.27 -12.60 -4.21
C HIS A 4 6.90 -13.26 -4.04
N ILE A 5 6.85 -14.44 -3.41
CA ILE A 5 5.58 -15.12 -3.13
C ILE A 5 4.71 -14.25 -2.21
N LYS A 6 5.27 -13.75 -1.09
CA LYS A 6 4.53 -12.85 -0.18
C LYS A 6 4.00 -11.61 -0.90
N ALA A 7 4.83 -10.95 -1.72
CA ALA A 7 4.43 -9.76 -2.46
C ALA A 7 3.31 -10.05 -3.48
N SER A 8 3.40 -11.16 -4.23
CA SER A 8 2.36 -11.55 -5.18
C SER A 8 1.05 -11.95 -4.50
N THR A 9 1.12 -12.52 -3.30
CA THR A 9 -0.08 -12.91 -2.53
C THR A 9 -0.75 -11.73 -1.83
N LEU A 10 0.03 -10.83 -1.22
CA LEU A 10 -0.49 -9.66 -0.49
C LEU A 10 -0.87 -8.52 -1.44
N GLY A 11 -0.31 -8.49 -2.65
CA GLY A 11 -0.50 -7.42 -3.62
C GLY A 11 0.52 -6.30 -3.45
N SER A 12 0.69 -5.51 -4.52
CA SER A 12 1.61 -4.37 -4.59
C SER A 12 0.92 -3.01 -4.54
N SER A 13 -0.42 -2.98 -4.43
CA SER A 13 -1.22 -1.77 -4.39
C SER A 13 -2.50 -1.96 -3.58
N VAL A 14 -3.05 -0.86 -3.10
CA VAL A 14 -4.35 -0.80 -2.43
C VAL A 14 -5.15 0.36 -3.01
N SER A 15 -6.46 0.23 -3.07
CA SER A 15 -7.37 1.32 -3.45
C SER A 15 -8.09 1.82 -2.20
N ILE A 16 -8.08 3.13 -2.00
CA ILE A 16 -8.65 3.77 -0.80
C ILE A 16 -9.64 4.83 -1.28
N PRO A 17 -10.93 4.71 -0.92
CA PRO A 17 -11.92 5.73 -1.27
C PRO A 17 -11.59 7.06 -0.60
N ILE A 18 -11.88 8.16 -1.28
CA ILE A 18 -11.82 9.51 -0.73
C ILE A 18 -13.25 10.05 -0.69
N THR A 19 -13.65 10.61 0.44
CA THR A 19 -14.98 11.20 0.62
C THR A 19 -14.81 12.55 1.31
N ASN A 20 -15.40 13.61 0.74
CA ASN A 20 -15.28 14.98 1.25
C ASN A 20 -13.82 15.42 1.50
N GLY A 21 -12.92 15.09 0.57
CA GLY A 21 -11.50 15.44 0.63
C GLY A 21 -10.68 14.68 1.68
N LYS A 22 -11.22 13.62 2.30
CA LYS A 22 -10.51 12.81 3.30
C LYS A 22 -10.45 11.34 2.89
N LEU A 23 -9.37 10.64 3.22
CA LEU A 23 -9.28 9.19 3.06
C LEU A 23 -10.37 8.54 3.92
N ASN A 24 -11.23 7.73 3.29
CA ASN A 24 -12.33 7.05 3.94
C ASN A 24 -11.85 5.73 4.52
N MET A 25 -11.24 5.83 5.71
CA MET A 25 -10.66 4.70 6.44
C MET A 25 -11.33 4.53 7.80
N GLY A 26 -11.45 3.29 8.25
CA GLY A 26 -11.86 2.98 9.61
C GLY A 26 -10.82 3.40 10.64
N ILE A 27 -11.25 3.59 11.90
CA ILE A 27 -10.42 4.07 13.02
C ILE A 27 -9.11 3.26 13.20
N TRP A 28 -9.15 1.97 12.86
CA TRP A 28 -8.01 1.05 13.01
C TRP A 28 -7.40 0.60 11.68
N GLN A 29 -7.78 1.21 10.55
CA GLN A 29 -7.14 0.93 9.27
C GLN A 29 -5.88 1.77 9.10
N GLY A 30 -4.80 1.14 8.67
CA GLY A 30 -3.53 1.80 8.35
C GLY A 30 -2.97 1.29 7.02
N ILE A 31 -2.16 2.11 6.37
CA ILE A 31 -1.45 1.75 5.13
C ILE A 31 -0.01 1.43 5.50
N TYR A 32 0.48 0.26 5.11
CA TYR A 32 1.83 -0.20 5.44
C TYR A 32 2.60 -0.61 4.19
N LEU A 33 3.89 -0.25 4.15
CA LEU A 33 4.85 -0.81 3.21
C LEU A 33 5.41 -2.11 3.78
N GLY A 34 4.97 -3.25 3.25
CA GLY A 34 5.48 -4.55 3.63
C GLY A 34 6.83 -4.85 2.98
N GLU A 35 7.95 -4.48 3.63
CA GLU A 35 9.27 -4.96 3.19
C GLU A 35 9.43 -6.45 3.53
N HIS A 36 9.85 -7.24 2.55
CA HIS A 36 9.93 -8.69 2.69
C HIS A 36 11.34 -9.24 2.51
N ARG A 37 12.31 -8.37 2.21
CA ARG A 37 13.73 -8.72 2.12
C ARG A 37 14.45 -8.25 3.38
N ASP A 38 15.32 -9.11 3.91
CA ASP A 38 16.12 -8.78 5.09
C ASP A 38 17.13 -7.67 4.80
N TYR A 39 17.62 -7.59 3.55
CA TYR A 39 18.52 -6.54 3.07
C TYR A 39 17.88 -5.84 1.87
N ALA A 40 17.31 -4.68 2.13
CA ALA A 40 16.56 -3.88 1.19
C ALA A 40 17.22 -2.53 0.93
N SER A 41 17.27 -2.12 -0.34
CA SER A 41 17.46 -0.71 -0.71
C SER A 41 16.18 0.10 -0.46
N SER A 42 16.19 1.41 -0.76
CA SER A 42 15.01 2.28 -0.68
C SER A 42 13.82 1.79 -1.52
N ARG A 43 12.62 2.25 -1.15
CA ARG A 43 11.37 1.98 -1.87
C ARG A 43 10.74 3.30 -2.32
N THR A 44 10.07 3.24 -3.45
CA THR A 44 9.27 4.33 -3.99
C THR A 44 7.81 3.89 -3.96
N ILE A 45 6.95 4.72 -3.38
CA ILE A 45 5.51 4.52 -3.34
C ILE A 45 4.88 5.60 -4.22
N ILE A 46 3.97 5.20 -5.10
CA ILE A 46 3.22 6.13 -5.95
C ILE A 46 1.79 6.21 -5.42
N ALA A 47 1.30 7.44 -5.22
CA ALA A 47 -0.09 7.71 -4.89
C ALA A 47 -0.75 8.44 -6.05
N THR A 48 -1.81 7.85 -6.60
CA THR A 48 -2.61 8.44 -7.67
C THR A 48 -3.97 8.81 -7.10
N VAL A 49 -4.30 10.10 -7.12
CA VAL A 49 -5.62 10.60 -6.72
C VAL A 49 -6.41 10.88 -7.99
N HIS A 50 -7.60 10.30 -8.07
CA HIS A 50 -8.53 10.49 -9.19
C HIS A 50 -9.94 10.66 -8.61
N GLY A 51 -10.73 11.53 -9.23
CA GLY A 51 -12.06 11.91 -8.77
C GLY A 51 -12.50 13.21 -9.42
N GLU A 52 -13.74 13.59 -9.16
CA GLU A 52 -14.40 14.83 -9.61
C GLU A 52 -14.58 15.83 -8.46
#